data_AF-A0A814LEJ8-F1
#
_entry.id   AF-A0A814LEJ8-F1
#
_cell.length_a   1.000
_cell.length_b   1.000
_cell.length_c   1.000
_cell.angle_alpha   90.00
_cell.angle_beta   90.00
_cell.angle_gamma   90.00
#
_symmetry.space_group_name_H-M   'P 1'
#
loop_
_entity.id
_entity.type
_entity.pdbx_description
1 polymer ?
#
loop_
_entity_poly.entity_id
_entity_poly.type
_entity_poly.pdbx_seq_one_letter_code
_entity_poly.pdbx_strand_id
1 'polypeptide(L)' 'MATNIPSWAENAAVYGSNDSFLLLDIFPNDVVDDLFYKLKDEVKWSTMRQKGKRVPRDISIQGTITIEDGANS' A
#
# COMPACT_ATOMS: atom_id res chain seq x y z
N MET A 1 -5.66 23.59 -20.19
CA MET A 1 -6.16 23.10 -18.88
C MET A 1 -4.93 22.89 -18.02
N ALA A 2 -4.81 23.57 -16.88
CA ALA A 2 -3.65 23.37 -16.00
C ALA A 2 -3.71 21.95 -15.43
N THR A 3 -2.69 21.15 -15.69
CA THR A 3 -2.51 19.83 -15.06
C THR A 3 -2.22 20.06 -13.58
N ASN A 4 -3.18 19.75 -12.72
CA ASN A 4 -2.96 19.78 -11.27
C ASN A 4 -2.17 18.53 -10.89
N ILE A 5 -0.84 18.63 -10.97
CA ILE A 5 0.07 17.59 -10.50
C ILE A 5 0.20 17.78 -8.99
N PRO A 6 -0.08 16.77 -8.16
CA PRO A 6 0.15 16.86 -6.72
C PRO A 6 1.61 17.17 -6.41
N SER A 7 1.90 17.93 -5.35
CA SER A 7 3.26 18.34 -5.02
C SER A 7 4.23 17.16 -4.79
N TRP A 8 3.72 16.05 -4.25
CA TRP A 8 4.52 14.82 -4.06
C TRP A 8 4.87 14.11 -5.39
N ALA A 9 4.20 14.45 -6.49
CA ALA A 9 4.38 13.87 -7.81
C ALA A 9 5.16 14.78 -8.77
N GLU A 10 5.68 15.93 -8.32
CA GLU A 10 6.37 16.91 -9.17
C GLU A 10 7.54 16.32 -9.97
N ASN A 11 8.21 15.30 -9.43
CA ASN A 11 9.34 14.62 -10.07
C ASN A 11 8.97 13.23 -10.64
N ALA A 12 7.69 12.86 -10.64
CA ALA A 12 7.23 11.57 -11.13
C ALA A 12 7.07 11.57 -12.65
N ALA A 13 7.24 10.40 -13.28
CA ALA A 13 6.75 10.22 -14.64
C ALA A 13 5.21 10.09 -14.60
N VAL A 14 4.52 10.94 -15.35
CA VAL A 14 3.04 10.99 -15.40
C VAL A 14 2.52 10.12 -16.54
N TYR A 15 1.53 9.27 -16.24
CA TYR A 15 0.87 8.39 -17.19
C TYR A 15 -0.64 8.63 -17.23
N GLY A 16 -1.27 8.17 -18.31
CA GLY A 16 -2.73 8.24 -18.49
C GLY A 16 -3.22 9.69 -18.57
N SER A 17 -4.34 9.94 -17.90
CA SER A 17 -4.97 11.28 -17.85
C SER A 17 -4.52 12.04 -16.59
N ASN A 18 -3.24 11.95 -16.22
CA ASN A 18 -2.68 12.49 -14.98
C ASN A 18 -3.29 11.84 -13.71
N ASP A 19 -3.61 10.55 -13.80
CA ASP A 19 -4.17 9.72 -12.72
C ASP A 19 -3.21 8.60 -12.27
N SER A 20 -2.08 8.45 -12.95
CA SER A 20 -1.05 7.44 -12.67
C SER A 20 0.34 8.08 -12.67
N PHE A 21 1.13 7.80 -11.63
CA PHE A 21 2.44 8.40 -11.41
C PHE A 21 3.47 7.32 -11.08
N LEU A 22 4.61 7.30 -11.77
CA LEU A 22 5.74 6.44 -11.44
C LEU A 22 6.78 7.25 -10.67
N LEU A 23 6.97 6.87 -9.41
CA LEU A 23 8.04 7.34 -8.55
C LEU A 23 9.09 6.23 -8.46
N LEU A 24 10.35 6.60 -8.71
CA LEU A 24 11.49 5.70 -8.54
C LEU A 24 12.17 6.01 -7.21
N ASP A 25 12.89 5.02 -6.68
CA ASP A 25 13.78 5.18 -5.53
C ASP A 25 13.10 5.80 -4.30
N ILE A 26 11.86 5.37 -4.00
CA ILE A 26 11.06 5.91 -2.89
C ILE A 26 11.73 5.73 -1.52
N PHE A 27 12.60 4.72 -1.40
CA PHE A 27 13.43 4.47 -0.24
C PHE A 27 14.92 4.53 -0.62
N PRO A 28 15.78 5.07 0.24
CA PRO A 28 17.22 4.93 0.12
C PRO A 28 17.66 3.46 0.05
N ASN A 29 18.71 3.16 -0.71
CA ASN A 29 19.18 1.77 -0.93
C ASN A 29 19.52 1.02 0.37
N ASP A 30 20.06 1.72 1.37
CA ASP A 30 20.39 1.17 2.69
C ASP A 30 19.15 0.81 3.52
N VAL A 31 17.98 1.36 3.19
CA VAL A 31 16.70 1.05 3.83
C VAL A 31 16.00 -0.13 3.14
N VAL A 32 16.10 -0.24 1.81
CA VAL A 32 15.33 -1.21 1.01
C VAL A 32 15.64 -2.66 1.38
N ASP A 33 16.92 -3.00 1.54
CA ASP A 33 17.36 -4.38 1.73
C ASP A 33 16.75 -4.98 3.01
N ASP A 34 16.80 -4.25 4.12
CA ASP A 34 16.29 -4.72 5.41
C ASP A 34 14.75 -4.60 5.51
N LEU A 35 14.17 -3.55 4.92
CA LEU A 35 12.73 -3.30 4.98
C LEU A 35 11.91 -4.41 4.34
N PHE A 36 12.36 -4.95 3.20
CA PHE A 36 11.64 -6.04 2.53
C PHE A 36 11.54 -7.30 3.40
N TYR A 37 12.65 -7.72 4.01
CA TYR A 37 12.67 -8.92 4.85
C TYR A 37 11.87 -8.73 6.13
N LYS A 38 11.98 -7.56 6.77
CA LYS A 38 11.15 -7.22 7.95
C LYS A 38 9.66 -7.24 7.63
N LEU A 39 9.24 -6.63 6.52
CA LEU A 39 7.83 -6.63 6.13
C LEU A 39 7.32 -8.05 5.85
N LYS A 40 8.14 -8.89 5.22
CA LYS A 40 7.78 -10.29 4.99
C LYS A 40 7.65 -11.07 6.30
N ASP A 41 8.56 -10.89 7.25
CA ASP A 41 8.66 -11.73 8.44
C ASP A 41 7.75 -11.26 9.59
N GLU A 42 7.56 -9.94 9.74
CA GLU A 42 6.83 -9.36 10.86
C GLU A 42 5.31 -9.21 10.58
N VAL A 43 4.92 -9.11 9.31
CA VAL A 43 3.51 -8.96 8.95
C VAL A 43 2.78 -10.30 9.10
N LYS A 44 1.63 -10.27 9.77
CA LYS A 44 0.72 -11.42 9.80
C LYS A 44 0.00 -11.56 8.46
N TRP A 45 0.54 -12.43 7.60
CA TRP A 45 -0.04 -12.78 6.31
C TRP A 45 -1.20 -13.77 6.43
N SER A 46 -2.18 -13.63 5.56
CA SER A 46 -3.39 -14.47 5.50
C SER A 46 -3.71 -14.86 4.06
N THR A 47 -4.23 -16.07 3.88
CA THR A 47 -4.72 -16.52 2.57
C THR A 47 -6.14 -16.02 2.33
N MET A 48 -6.39 -15.40 1.19
CA MET A 48 -7.74 -15.03 0.76
C MET A 48 -8.33 -16.09 -0.19
N ARG A 49 -9.65 -16.32 -0.09
CA ARG A 49 -10.40 -17.15 -1.05
C ARG A 49 -11.40 -16.30 -1.83
N GLN A 50 -11.43 -16.49 -3.15
CA GLN A 50 -12.42 -15.88 -4.03
C GLN A 50 -13.06 -17.00 -4.86
N LYS A 51 -14.40 -17.09 -4.85
CA LYS A 51 -15.16 -18.16 -5.52
C LYS A 51 -14.68 -19.57 -5.16
N GLY A 52 -14.38 -19.79 -3.88
CA GLY A 52 -13.92 -21.08 -3.34
C GLY A 52 -12.46 -21.43 -3.63
N LYS A 53 -11.74 -20.68 -4.47
CA LYS A 53 -10.33 -20.91 -4.79
C LYS A 53 -9.42 -19.94 -4.03
N ARG A 54 -8.20 -20.38 -3.71
CA ARG A 54 -7.16 -19.51 -3.15
C ARG A 54 -6.77 -18.45 -4.19
N VAL A 55 -6.69 -17.19 -3.76
CA VAL A 55 -6.09 -16.12 -4.57
C VAL A 55 -4.57 -16.31 -4.52
N PRO A 56 -3.84 -16.23 -5.65
CA PRO A 56 -2.40 -16.54 -5.71
C PRO A 56 -1.51 -15.42 -5.14
N ARG A 57 -1.88 -14.90 -3.97
CA ARG A 57 -1.11 -13.96 -3.16
C ARG A 57 -1.57 -14.07 -1.71
N ASP A 58 -0.67 -13.79 -0.79
CA ASP A 58 -1.06 -13.56 0.60
C ASP A 58 -1.42 -12.09 0.79
N ILE A 59 -2.24 -11.82 1.79
CA ILE A 59 -2.70 -10.47 2.13
C ILE A 59 -2.56 -10.22 3.62
N SER A 60 -2.45 -8.95 4.00
CA SER A 60 -2.64 -8.52 5.39
C SER A 60 -3.46 -7.25 5.39
N ILE A 61 -4.26 -7.05 6.44
CA ILE A 61 -5.01 -5.82 6.68
C ILE A 61 -4.43 -5.21 7.95
N GLN A 62 -3.88 -4.01 7.82
CA GLN A 62 -3.35 -3.24 8.94
C GLN A 62 -4.18 -1.97 9.11
N GLY A 63 -4.49 -1.63 10.35
CA GLY A 63 -5.26 -0.45 10.69
C GLY A 63 -5.52 -0.42 12.19
N THR A 64 -5.80 0.76 12.71
CA THR A 64 -6.26 0.93 14.09
C THR A 64 -7.76 0.75 14.12
N ILE A 65 -8.26 -0.20 14.92
CA ILE A 65 -9.69 -0.25 15.26
C ILE A 65 -9.89 0.76 16.38
N THR A 66 -10.45 1.92 16.07
CA THR A 66 -10.97 2.83 17.11
C THR A 66 -12.25 2.19 17.64
N ILE A 67 -12.19 1.56 18.82
CA ILE A 67 -13.40 1.17 19.54
C ILE A 67 -13.95 2.48 20.13
N GLU A 68 -14.97 3.04 19.50
CA GLU A 68 -15.81 4.02 20.19
C GLU A 68 -16.64 3.24 21.21
N ASP A 69 -16.46 3.53 22.49
CA ASP A 69 -17.28 2.94 23.55
C ASP A 69 -18.76 3.28 23.31
N GLY A 70 -19.56 2.26 22.98
CA GLY A 70 -21.00 2.25 23.24
C GLY A 70 -21.94 2.30 22.03
N ALA A 71 -22.40 1.12 21.60
CA ALA A 71 -23.73 0.97 21.01
C ALA A 71 -24.30 -0.44 21.29
N ASN A 72 -24.32 -0.83 22.58
CA ASN A 72 -25.26 -1.82 23.07
C ASN A 72 -26.38 -1.06 23.79
N SER A 73 -27.45 -0.78 23.06
CA SER A 73 -28.80 -0.51 23.59
C SER A 73 -29.79 -1.32 22.77
#